data_AF-A0A528M1M0-F1
#
_entry.id   AF-A0A528M1M0-F1
#
_cell.length_a   1.000
_cell.length_b   1.000
_cell.length_c   1.000
_cell.angle_alpha   90.00
_cell.angle_beta   90.00
_cell.angle_gamma   90.00
#
_symmetry.space_group_name_H-M   'P 1'
#
loop_
_entity.id
_entity.type
_entity.pdbx_description
1 polymer ?
#
loop_
_entity_poly.entity_id
_entity_poly.type
_entity_poly.pdbx_seq_one_letter_code
_entity_poly.pdbx_strand_id
1 'polypeptide(L)'
;MHGTTSSYVIEPTAVPSIPVAATDKMFPVHRVYCVGRNYAAHAVEMGHDPNKEPPFFFQKNPDNLDTTGEFPYPPASNDVHHEIEMVVALKSGGTDIPVEKALDCVFGYGVGLDMTRRDLQGKAKDMGRPWEVGKAFEASAPCTPLVPASSIGHPTQGAIWLDVNGQR
;
A
#
# COMPACT_ATOMS: atom_id res chain seq x y z
N MET A 1 -23.84 -18.24 9.29
CA MET A 1 -25.24 -17.92 8.93
C MET A 1 -25.32 -17.81 7.42
N HIS A 2 -26.46 -18.20 6.84
CA HIS A 2 -26.63 -18.46 5.42
C HIS A 2 -26.35 -17.20 4.58
N GLY A 3 -25.46 -17.34 3.60
CA GLY A 3 -25.16 -16.30 2.63
C GLY A 3 -26.35 -16.11 1.71
N THR A 4 -27.06 -15.00 1.89
CA THR A 4 -27.93 -14.46 0.84
C THR A 4 -27.00 -14.06 -0.31
N THR A 5 -27.02 -14.80 -1.41
CA THR A 5 -26.49 -14.30 -2.69
C THR A 5 -27.32 -13.09 -3.06
N SER A 6 -26.79 -11.90 -2.75
CA SER A 6 -27.35 -10.64 -3.19
C SER A 6 -27.52 -10.68 -4.72
N SER A 7 -28.72 -10.35 -5.20
CA SER A 7 -28.95 -10.13 -6.63
C SER A 7 -28.49 -8.71 -6.95
N TYR A 8 -27.39 -8.58 -7.71
CA TYR A 8 -26.87 -7.30 -8.14
C TYR A 8 -27.51 -6.89 -9.47
N VAL A 9 -27.71 -5.58 -9.67
CA VAL A 9 -28.29 -5.02 -10.90
C VAL A 9 -27.32 -5.03 -12.09
N ILE A 10 -26.04 -5.29 -11.83
CA ILE A 10 -24.96 -5.51 -12.79
C ILE A 10 -24.03 -6.60 -12.24
N GLU A 11 -23.23 -7.22 -13.10
CA GLU A 11 -22.20 -8.18 -12.67
C GLU A 11 -21.21 -7.47 -11.72
N PRO A 12 -21.02 -7.97 -10.49
CA PRO A 12 -20.03 -7.38 -9.58
C PRO A 12 -18.62 -7.59 -10.12
N THR A 13 -17.73 -6.63 -9.83
CA THR A 13 -16.31 -6.82 -10.10
C THR A 13 -15.76 -7.96 -9.24
N ALA A 14 -14.71 -8.63 -9.75
CA ALA A 14 -13.98 -9.60 -8.97
C ALA A 14 -13.43 -8.95 -7.68
N VAL A 15 -13.40 -9.70 -6.58
CA VAL A 15 -12.79 -9.22 -5.34
C VAL A 15 -11.29 -9.01 -5.58
N PRO A 16 -10.77 -7.80 -5.39
CA PRO A 16 -9.35 -7.53 -5.59
C PRO A 16 -8.54 -8.39 -4.63
N SER A 17 -7.47 -9.02 -5.12
CA SER A 17 -6.74 -10.00 -4.33
C SER A 17 -5.27 -10.10 -4.69
N ILE A 18 -4.44 -10.45 -3.70
CA ILE A 18 -2.99 -10.63 -3.85
C ILE A 18 -2.64 -12.11 -3.68
N PRO A 19 -1.77 -12.71 -4.52
CA PRO A 19 -1.31 -14.09 -4.33
C PRO A 19 -0.60 -14.30 -2.98
N VAL A 20 -0.78 -15.48 -2.39
CA VAL A 20 -0.03 -15.89 -1.20
C VAL A 20 1.11 -16.83 -1.61
N ALA A 21 2.34 -16.44 -1.30
CA ALA A 21 3.55 -17.15 -1.68
C ALA A 21 3.52 -18.62 -1.23
N ALA A 22 4.03 -19.51 -2.09
CA ALA A 22 4.05 -20.96 -1.88
C ALA A 22 2.66 -21.62 -1.68
N THR A 23 1.59 -20.99 -2.17
CA THR A 23 0.24 -21.55 -2.20
C THR A 23 -0.47 -21.24 -3.52
N ASP A 24 -1.60 -21.87 -3.77
CA ASP A 24 -2.56 -21.54 -4.84
C ASP A 24 -3.66 -20.56 -4.39
N LYS A 25 -3.50 -19.97 -3.19
CA LYS A 25 -4.52 -19.13 -2.55
C LYS A 25 -4.26 -17.65 -2.78
N MET A 26 -5.35 -16.90 -2.75
CA MET A 26 -5.38 -15.45 -2.88
C MET A 26 -5.84 -14.82 -1.56
N PHE A 27 -5.26 -13.68 -1.20
CA PHE A 27 -5.69 -12.86 -0.07
C PHE A 27 -6.67 -11.78 -0.57
N PRO A 28 -7.94 -11.77 -0.13
CA PRO A 28 -8.91 -10.77 -0.55
C PRO A 28 -8.62 -9.41 0.10
N VAL A 29 -8.54 -8.37 -0.71
CA VAL A 29 -8.22 -7.00 -0.27
C VAL A 29 -9.49 -6.21 -0.10
N HIS A 30 -9.66 -5.61 1.08
CA HIS A 30 -10.80 -4.73 1.37
C HIS A 30 -10.47 -3.25 1.18
N ARG A 31 -9.37 -2.78 1.76
CA ARG A 31 -8.89 -1.38 1.69
C ARG A 31 -7.38 -1.36 1.68
N VAL A 32 -6.80 -0.34 1.06
CA VAL A 32 -5.36 -0.08 1.07
C VAL A 32 -5.13 1.23 1.82
N TYR A 33 -4.43 1.15 2.94
CA TYR A 33 -3.99 2.31 3.72
C TYR A 33 -2.48 2.47 3.56
N CYS A 34 -2.06 3.72 3.38
CA CYS A 34 -0.66 4.10 3.26
C CYS A 34 -0.32 5.11 4.37
N VAL A 35 0.91 5.07 4.86
CA VAL A 35 1.38 5.96 5.93
C VAL A 35 2.37 6.95 5.36
N GLY A 36 2.00 8.23 5.34
CA GLY A 36 2.89 9.30 4.92
C GLY A 36 3.87 9.69 6.02
N ARG A 37 5.12 9.93 5.63
CA ARG A 37 6.22 10.40 6.51
C ARG A 37 6.56 9.45 7.67
N ASN A 38 6.49 8.15 7.43
CA ASN A 38 6.77 7.14 8.47
C ASN A 38 8.26 6.77 8.63
N TYR A 39 9.15 7.34 7.81
CA TYR A 39 10.59 7.21 7.94
C TYR A 39 11.22 8.58 8.19
N ALA A 40 11.98 8.70 9.28
CA ALA A 40 12.58 9.97 9.69
C ALA A 40 13.50 10.59 8.63
N ALA A 41 14.26 9.76 7.90
CA ALA A 41 15.12 10.22 6.80
C ALA A 41 14.30 10.79 5.63
N HIS A 42 13.17 10.17 5.30
CA HIS A 42 12.28 10.64 4.24
C HIS A 42 11.54 11.93 4.62
N ALA A 43 11.19 12.10 5.90
CA ALA A 43 10.62 13.36 6.40
C ALA A 43 11.60 14.53 6.21
N VAL A 44 12.89 14.33 6.50
CA VAL A 44 13.94 15.34 6.29
C VAL A 44 14.14 15.66 4.81
N GLU A 45 14.17 14.66 3.93
CA GLU A 45 14.28 14.82 2.47
C GLU A 45 13.14 15.69 1.90
N MET A 46 11.93 15.51 2.40
CA MET A 46 10.75 16.28 2.03
C MET A 46 10.67 17.67 2.70
N GLY A 47 11.72 18.09 3.41
CA GLY A 47 11.81 19.40 4.06
C GLY A 47 11.08 19.51 5.40
N HIS A 48 10.75 18.39 6.05
CA HIS A 48 10.02 18.34 7.32
C HIS A 48 10.90 17.87 8.49
N ASP A 49 10.58 18.33 9.71
CA ASP A 49 11.24 17.90 10.94
C ASP A 49 10.64 16.56 11.42
N PRO A 50 11.40 15.44 11.40
CA PRO A 50 10.89 14.11 11.75
C PRO A 50 10.45 13.99 13.21
N ASN A 51 10.85 14.93 14.07
CA ASN A 51 10.49 14.93 15.49
C ASN A 51 9.25 15.78 15.80
N LYS A 52 8.64 16.45 14.80
CA LYS A 52 7.55 17.41 15.04
C LYS A 52 6.19 17.02 14.54
N GLU A 53 6.07 16.08 13.61
CA GLU A 53 4.79 15.81 12.97
C GLU A 53 4.41 14.33 13.07
N PRO A 54 3.19 14.01 13.57
CA PRO A 54 2.70 12.64 13.57
C PRO A 54 2.54 12.14 12.12
N PRO A 55 2.67 10.83 11.88
CA PRO A 55 2.33 10.27 10.58
C PRO A 55 0.87 10.57 10.24
N PHE A 56 0.58 10.67 8.96
CA PHE A 56 -0.79 10.78 8.45
C PHE A 56 -1.08 9.65 7.47
N PHE A 57 -2.35 9.44 7.18
CA PHE A 57 -2.80 8.35 6.33
C PHE A 57 -3.45 8.87 5.06
N PHE A 58 -3.27 8.13 3.98
CA PHE A 58 -4.07 8.25 2.75
C PHE A 58 -4.38 6.84 2.26
N GLN A 59 -5.19 6.74 1.19
CA GLN A 59 -5.61 5.47 0.65
C GLN A 59 -5.33 5.36 -0.83
N LYS A 60 -5.24 4.12 -1.28
CA LYS A 60 -5.35 3.71 -2.68
C LYS A 60 -6.58 2.81 -2.83
N ASN A 61 -7.07 2.65 -4.05
CA ASN A 61 -8.14 1.68 -4.30
C ASN A 61 -7.57 0.25 -4.23
N PRO A 62 -8.34 -0.74 -3.76
CA PRO A 62 -7.92 -2.15 -3.80
C PRO A 62 -7.48 -2.60 -5.21
N ASP A 63 -8.17 -2.13 -6.24
CA ASP A 63 -7.85 -2.41 -7.65
C ASP A 63 -6.55 -1.75 -8.16
N ASN A 64 -5.92 -0.86 -7.38
CA ASN A 64 -4.62 -0.30 -7.75
C ASN A 64 -3.44 -1.24 -7.45
N LEU A 65 -3.68 -2.31 -6.69
CA LEU A 65 -2.69 -3.33 -6.40
C LEU A 65 -2.39 -4.16 -7.64
N ASP A 66 -1.11 -4.24 -7.99
CA ASP A 66 -0.67 -4.99 -9.17
C ASP A 66 0.45 -5.96 -8.77
N THR A 67 0.35 -7.21 -9.17
CA THR A 67 1.33 -8.27 -8.86
C THR A 67 1.97 -8.87 -10.12
N THR A 68 1.69 -8.28 -11.29
CA THR A 68 2.17 -8.75 -12.59
C THR A 68 3.66 -8.47 -12.80
N GLY A 69 4.20 -7.47 -12.08
CA GLY A 69 5.55 -6.97 -12.28
C GLY A 69 5.68 -5.97 -13.44
N GLU A 70 4.58 -5.61 -14.08
CA GLU A 70 4.53 -4.54 -15.07
C GLU A 70 3.99 -3.24 -14.44
N PHE A 71 4.54 -2.11 -14.84
CA PHE A 71 4.05 -0.79 -14.41
C PHE A 71 3.87 0.11 -15.63
N PRO A 72 2.63 0.37 -16.07
CA PRO A 72 2.38 1.32 -17.15
C PRO A 72 2.63 2.74 -16.65
N TYR A 73 3.40 3.52 -17.41
CA TYR A 73 3.61 4.93 -17.07
C TYR A 73 2.27 5.68 -17.12
N PRO A 74 1.83 6.33 -16.02
CA PRO A 74 0.48 6.84 -15.92
C PRO A 74 0.27 8.11 -16.77
N PRO A 75 -0.95 8.35 -17.26
CA PRO A 75 -1.26 9.57 -17.99
C PRO A 75 -1.26 10.80 -17.07
N ALA A 76 -1.16 11.98 -17.70
CA ALA A 76 -1.28 13.29 -17.06
C ALA A 76 -0.19 13.63 -16.03
N SER A 77 0.94 12.93 -16.05
CA SER A 77 2.14 13.26 -15.27
C SER A 77 3.36 13.10 -16.16
N ASN A 78 4.41 13.89 -15.91
CA ASN A 78 5.75 13.66 -16.43
C ASN A 78 6.77 13.43 -15.30
N ASP A 79 6.28 13.25 -14.07
CA ASP A 79 7.09 13.20 -12.87
C ASP A 79 6.52 12.12 -11.93
N VAL A 80 6.95 10.88 -12.16
CA VAL A 80 6.43 9.69 -11.48
C VAL A 80 7.51 9.11 -10.60
N HIS A 81 7.26 9.11 -9.29
CA HIS A 81 8.19 8.64 -8.28
C HIS A 81 7.82 7.24 -7.79
N HIS A 82 8.83 6.49 -7.36
CA HIS A 82 8.71 5.25 -6.62
C HIS A 82 9.05 5.47 -5.14
N GLU A 83 8.29 4.86 -4.24
CA GLU A 83 8.55 4.81 -2.80
C GLU A 83 8.47 3.32 -2.40
N ILE A 84 9.59 2.70 -1.96
CA ILE A 84 9.63 1.29 -1.58
C ILE A 84 9.12 1.11 -0.15
N GLU A 85 8.17 0.21 0.03
CA GLU A 85 7.45 0.07 1.31
C GLU A 85 7.24 -1.40 1.70
N MET A 86 7.20 -1.64 3.02
CA MET A 86 6.72 -2.91 3.55
C MET A 86 5.19 -2.90 3.55
N VAL A 87 4.58 -3.89 2.91
CA VAL A 87 3.12 -4.11 2.94
C VAL A 87 2.78 -5.03 4.12
N VAL A 88 1.77 -4.65 4.90
CA VAL A 88 1.23 -5.46 6.01
C VAL A 88 -0.21 -5.83 5.69
N ALA A 89 -0.48 -7.13 5.54
CA ALA A 89 -1.84 -7.63 5.30
C ALA A 89 -2.51 -8.02 6.61
N LEU A 90 -3.74 -7.55 6.85
CA LEU A 90 -4.49 -7.79 8.08
C LEU A 90 -5.59 -8.85 7.86
N LYS A 91 -5.53 -9.98 8.59
CA LYS A 91 -6.57 -11.03 8.56
C LYS A 91 -7.79 -10.68 9.42
N SER A 92 -7.61 -9.79 10.38
CA SER A 92 -8.64 -9.33 11.30
C SER A 92 -8.37 -7.90 11.72
N GLY A 93 -9.27 -7.31 12.48
CA GLY A 93 -9.13 -5.95 12.97
C GLY A 93 -10.12 -5.66 14.07
N GLY A 94 -10.34 -4.38 14.33
CA GLY A 94 -11.19 -3.86 15.39
C GLY A 94 -11.01 -2.34 15.49
N THR A 95 -11.71 -1.75 16.44
CA THR A 95 -11.54 -0.35 16.83
C THR A 95 -10.68 -0.29 18.08
N ASP A 96 -9.78 0.69 18.18
CA ASP A 96 -8.92 0.92 19.34
C ASP A 96 -8.15 -0.33 19.79
N ILE A 97 -7.52 -1.03 18.83
CA ILE A 97 -6.74 -2.24 19.09
C ILE A 97 -5.53 -1.88 19.98
N PRO A 98 -5.36 -2.52 21.15
CA PRO A 98 -4.18 -2.32 21.98
C PRO A 98 -2.89 -2.65 21.20
N VAL A 99 -1.83 -1.88 21.42
CA VAL A 99 -0.57 -2.02 20.66
C VAL A 99 0.00 -3.43 20.78
N GLU A 100 -0.07 -4.02 21.97
CA GLU A 100 0.37 -5.38 22.27
C GLU A 100 -0.47 -6.48 21.59
N LYS A 101 -1.63 -6.14 21.03
CA LYS A 101 -2.52 -7.02 20.25
C LYS A 101 -2.48 -6.76 18.75
N ALA A 102 -1.85 -5.68 18.30
CA ALA A 102 -1.86 -5.28 16.90
C ALA A 102 -1.30 -6.36 15.97
N LEU A 103 -0.23 -7.05 16.36
CA LEU A 103 0.38 -8.11 15.55
C LEU A 103 -0.49 -9.36 15.42
N ASP A 104 -1.40 -9.62 16.37
CA ASP A 104 -2.35 -10.75 16.29
C ASP A 104 -3.31 -10.60 15.08
N CYS A 105 -3.52 -9.36 14.63
CA CYS A 105 -4.35 -9.03 13.48
C CYS A 105 -3.65 -9.23 12.13
N VAL A 106 -2.33 -9.44 12.12
CA VAL A 106 -1.55 -9.56 10.88
C VAL A 106 -1.68 -10.97 10.30
N PHE A 107 -1.98 -11.02 9.00
CA PHE A 107 -1.91 -12.23 8.17
C PHE A 107 -0.47 -12.50 7.75
N GLY A 108 0.18 -11.49 7.19
CA GLY A 108 1.49 -11.62 6.55
C GLY A 108 1.98 -10.31 5.96
N TYR A 109 3.07 -10.40 5.24
CA TYR A 109 3.84 -9.26 4.76
C TYR A 109 4.15 -9.38 3.28
N GLY A 110 4.39 -8.25 2.62
CA GLY A 110 4.91 -8.19 1.26
C GLY A 110 5.79 -6.96 1.09
N VAL A 111 6.25 -6.76 -0.13
CA VAL A 111 6.93 -5.52 -0.54
C VAL A 111 6.06 -4.84 -1.58
N GLY A 112 5.96 -3.51 -1.50
CA GLY A 112 5.15 -2.72 -2.42
C GLY A 112 5.86 -1.44 -2.83
N LEU A 113 5.40 -0.86 -3.93
CA LEU A 113 5.79 0.45 -4.40
C LEU A 113 4.61 1.40 -4.28
N ASP A 114 4.76 2.47 -3.50
CA ASP A 114 3.83 3.58 -3.53
C ASP A 114 4.19 4.53 -4.67
N MET A 115 3.68 4.20 -5.86
CA MET A 115 3.89 5.00 -7.05
C MET A 115 3.10 6.30 -6.94
N THR A 116 3.77 7.40 -7.30
CA THR A 116 3.22 8.75 -7.11
C THR A 116 3.39 9.59 -8.36
N ARG A 117 2.30 10.17 -8.89
CA ARG A 117 2.36 11.30 -9.83
C ARG A 117 2.73 12.55 -9.04
N ARG A 118 4.03 12.79 -8.87
CA ARG A 118 4.60 13.73 -7.88
C ARG A 118 4.21 15.16 -8.19
N ASP A 119 4.25 15.54 -9.46
CA ASP A 119 3.78 16.84 -9.96
C ASP A 119 2.32 17.12 -9.56
N LEU A 120 1.43 16.14 -9.68
CA LEU A 120 0.02 16.28 -9.29
C LEU A 120 -0.16 16.30 -7.77
N GLN A 121 0.61 15.50 -7.03
CA GLN A 121 0.59 15.53 -5.58
C GLN A 121 1.04 16.89 -5.04
N GLY A 122 2.10 17.48 -5.62
CA GLY A 122 2.59 18.82 -5.26
C GLY A 122 1.52 19.88 -5.45
N LYS A 123 0.91 19.93 -6.64
CA LYS A 123 -0.20 20.85 -6.94
C LYS A 123 -1.38 20.68 -5.97
N ALA A 124 -1.74 19.43 -5.63
CA ALA A 124 -2.80 19.18 -4.66
C ALA A 124 -2.45 19.72 -3.27
N LYS A 125 -1.21 19.50 -2.80
CA LYS A 125 -0.72 20.03 -1.51
C LYS A 125 -0.76 21.55 -1.46
N ASP A 126 -0.24 22.23 -2.48
CA ASP A 126 -0.20 23.70 -2.53
C ASP A 126 -1.59 24.34 -2.46
N MET A 127 -2.60 23.63 -2.98
CA MET A 127 -3.99 24.07 -2.98
C MET A 127 -4.79 23.59 -1.76
N GLY A 128 -4.17 22.82 -0.84
CA GLY A 128 -4.89 22.18 0.26
C GLY A 128 -5.96 21.17 -0.20
N ARG A 129 -5.74 20.52 -1.34
CA ARG A 129 -6.66 19.57 -1.98
C ARG A 129 -6.32 18.11 -1.67
N PRO A 130 -7.30 17.20 -1.86
CA PRO A 130 -7.08 15.76 -1.71
C PRO A 130 -6.00 15.20 -2.67
N TRP A 131 -5.30 14.15 -2.24
CA TRP A 131 -4.09 13.62 -2.90
C TRP A 131 -4.36 12.51 -3.92
N GLU A 132 -5.61 12.15 -4.15
CA GLU A 132 -6.04 11.01 -4.95
C GLU A 132 -5.49 11.08 -6.38
N VAL A 133 -5.43 12.30 -6.96
CA VAL A 133 -4.80 12.51 -8.27
C VAL A 133 -3.30 12.17 -8.27
N GLY A 134 -2.60 12.33 -7.15
CA GLY A 134 -1.19 11.97 -7.01
C GLY A 134 -0.96 10.53 -6.59
N LYS A 135 -1.85 9.95 -5.76
CA LYS A 135 -1.60 8.70 -5.03
C LYS A 135 -2.50 7.52 -5.40
N ALA A 136 -3.74 7.74 -5.89
CA ALA A 136 -4.74 6.68 -6.09
C ALA A 136 -5.12 6.52 -7.58
N PHE A 137 -4.12 6.42 -8.45
CA PHE A 137 -4.29 6.18 -9.89
C PHE A 137 -4.10 4.70 -10.25
N GLU A 138 -4.47 4.31 -11.48
CA GLU A 138 -4.35 2.93 -11.96
C GLU A 138 -2.92 2.38 -11.82
N ALA A 139 -2.81 1.12 -11.39
CA ALA A 139 -1.54 0.43 -11.11
C ALA A 139 -0.58 1.17 -10.16
N SER A 140 -1.08 2.10 -9.33
CA SER A 140 -0.24 2.91 -8.43
C SER A 140 0.32 2.17 -7.22
N ALA A 141 0.00 0.87 -7.05
CA ALA A 141 0.53 0.04 -5.97
C ALA A 141 1.06 -1.33 -6.45
N PRO A 142 2.12 -1.38 -7.29
CA PRO A 142 2.81 -2.63 -7.56
C PRO A 142 3.26 -3.29 -6.27
N CYS A 143 3.06 -4.60 -6.13
CA CYS A 143 3.40 -5.34 -4.92
C CYS A 143 3.74 -6.80 -5.21
N THR A 144 4.43 -7.43 -4.27
CA THR A 144 4.78 -8.85 -4.32
C THR A 144 3.62 -9.71 -3.82
N PRO A 145 3.66 -11.04 -4.07
CA PRO A 145 2.89 -11.99 -3.28
C PRO A 145 3.13 -11.80 -1.78
N LEU A 146 2.10 -12.09 -0.97
CA LEU A 146 2.19 -12.05 0.49
C LEU A 146 2.87 -13.30 1.03
N VAL A 147 3.76 -13.10 2.00
CA VAL A 147 4.37 -14.17 2.80
C VAL A 147 3.68 -14.21 4.17
N PRO A 148 3.07 -15.35 4.56
CA PRO A 148 2.38 -15.46 5.84
C PRO A 148 3.30 -15.20 7.04
N ALA A 149 2.81 -14.46 8.04
CA ALA A 149 3.54 -14.23 9.29
C ALA A 149 3.79 -15.55 10.05
N SER A 150 2.95 -16.57 9.85
CA SER A 150 3.20 -17.92 10.38
C SER A 150 4.47 -18.58 9.83
N SER A 151 4.98 -18.11 8.68
CA SER A 151 6.16 -18.65 8.03
C SER A 151 7.42 -17.87 8.37
N ILE A 152 7.33 -16.55 8.53
CA ILE A 152 8.50 -15.65 8.73
C ILE A 152 8.51 -14.89 10.06
N GLY A 153 7.48 -15.08 10.90
CA GLY A 153 7.26 -14.25 12.09
C GLY A 153 6.82 -12.83 11.75
N HIS A 154 7.04 -11.90 12.68
CA HIS A 154 6.80 -10.48 12.51
C HIS A 154 8.15 -9.75 12.38
N PRO A 155 8.57 -9.34 11.17
CA PRO A 155 9.85 -8.67 10.97
C PRO A 155 9.92 -7.36 11.76
N THR A 156 10.94 -7.21 12.59
CA THR A 156 11.23 -5.97 13.35
C THR A 156 12.54 -5.30 12.90
N GLN A 157 13.30 -5.98 12.05
CA GLN A 157 14.58 -5.52 11.50
C GLN A 157 14.78 -6.12 10.12
N GLY A 158 15.50 -5.40 9.25
CA GLY A 158 15.82 -5.86 7.90
C GLY A 158 16.16 -4.68 6.99
N ALA A 159 16.87 -4.97 5.90
CA ALA A 159 17.10 -3.97 4.86
C ALA A 159 15.85 -3.86 3.97
N ILE A 160 15.43 -2.63 3.70
CA ILE A 160 14.48 -2.30 2.64
C ILE A 160 15.22 -1.41 1.64
N TRP A 161 15.14 -1.72 0.35
CA TRP A 161 15.88 -1.03 -0.69
C TRP A 161 15.19 -1.18 -2.04
N LEU A 162 15.53 -0.27 -2.95
CA LEU A 162 15.08 -0.25 -4.33
C LEU A 162 16.27 0.17 -5.19
N ASP A 163 16.48 -0.55 -6.29
CA ASP A 163 17.47 -0.19 -7.30
C ASP A 163 16.73 0.17 -8.61
N VAL A 164 17.17 1.22 -9.29
CA VAL A 164 16.72 1.58 -10.63
C VAL A 164 17.86 1.35 -11.60
N ASN A 165 17.64 0.46 -12.59
CA ASN A 165 18.68 0.11 -13.57
C ASN A 165 20.01 -0.35 -12.93
N GLY A 166 19.93 -1.06 -11.81
CA GLY A 166 21.09 -1.56 -11.06
C GLY A 166 21.82 -0.50 -10.22
N GLN A 167 21.24 0.70 -10.06
CA GLN A 167 21.77 1.75 -9.19
C GLN A 167 20.89 1.92 -7.96
N ARG A 168 21.54 2.01 -6.80
CA ARG A 168 20.91 2.24 -5.50
C ARG A 168 21.06 3.68 -5.07
#